data_AF-A0A1G5QQ70-F1
#
_entry.id   AF-A0A1G5QQ70-F1
#
_cell.length_a   1.000
_cell.length_b   1.000
_cell.length_c   1.000
_cell.angle_alpha   90.00
_cell.angle_beta   90.00
_cell.angle_gamma   90.00
#
_symmetry.space_group_name_H-M   'P 1'
#
loop_
_entity.id
_entity.type
_entity.pdbx_description
1 polymer ?
#
loop_
_entity_poly.entity_id
_entity_poly.type
_entity_poly.pdbx_seq_one_letter_code
_entity_poly.pdbx_strand_id
1 'polypeptide(L)'
;MSTITDHPLRYPLTNELHARPFPKMDAPSTVVYFALKHERNAVQRSREQDLAHLIALLDRYGAAHPTPGATHHSAKLGRYTLKWEQHTEFVSYTLFAPGTADRAFDPADFEIVPRDWIANAPGVRITSLMIRVLPRPKVAAQKKCLEDWFVPESLAASSVLDDSAVVAGDFQIDAAGHMRFAVFANEDTGKQRIGRIVQRLCEIETYRAMSMLGFARARALSPTISALDETLSEMMTEMTGASTEADQTLSKLLTVSAELETLGAQTAFRFSATGAYEALVNQRIEILRECQLNGYQTFGEFMLRRFEPAMRTVNSSKTRLSVLADRARRAGELLRTRVDVERSAQNQALLASMDKRADLQLRLQHTVEGLSVVAISYYAVSLAGYLLYPLGAAMGWSKGHLTAVLTVPVIALVWLAVRHVKKNLH
;
A
#
# COMPACT_ATOMS: atom_id res chain seq x y z
N MET A 1 -28.85 41.91 23.76
CA MET A 1 -27.61 41.12 23.59
C MET A 1 -27.77 40.28 22.34
N SER A 2 -27.10 40.62 21.24
CA SER A 2 -27.13 39.79 20.03
C SER A 2 -26.34 38.50 20.30
N THR A 3 -27.06 37.43 20.59
CA THR A 3 -26.49 36.08 20.69
C THR A 3 -26.12 35.64 19.29
N ILE A 4 -24.85 35.79 18.92
CA ILE A 4 -24.29 35.15 17.74
C ILE A 4 -24.53 33.65 17.87
N THR A 5 -25.09 33.03 16.83
CA THR A 5 -25.22 31.57 16.75
C THR A 5 -23.84 30.96 16.59
N ASP A 6 -23.38 30.21 17.58
CA ASP A 6 -22.14 29.46 17.49
C ASP A 6 -22.26 28.30 16.49
N HIS A 7 -21.16 28.01 15.78
CA HIS A 7 -21.06 26.80 14.98
C HIS A 7 -21.28 25.55 15.87
N PRO A 8 -22.09 24.55 15.46
CA PRO A 8 -22.42 23.40 16.31
C PRO A 8 -21.21 22.62 16.85
N LEU A 9 -20.11 22.60 16.08
CA LEU A 9 -18.88 21.93 16.47
C LEU A 9 -17.90 22.77 17.31
N ARG A 10 -18.22 24.04 17.61
CA ARG A 10 -17.30 24.94 18.33
C ARG A 10 -16.85 24.36 19.68
N TYR A 11 -17.81 23.98 20.52
CA TYR A 11 -17.50 23.41 21.84
C TYR A 11 -16.94 21.98 21.76
N PRO A 12 -17.52 21.04 20.98
CA PRO A 12 -16.96 19.70 20.86
C PRO A 12 -15.50 19.69 20.39
N LEU A 13 -15.16 20.45 19.34
CA LEU A 13 -13.79 20.48 18.81
C LEU A 13 -12.82 21.20 19.75
N THR A 14 -13.27 22.23 20.47
CA THR A 14 -12.45 22.90 21.48
C THR A 14 -12.18 21.97 22.66
N ASN A 15 -13.21 21.25 23.14
CA ASN A 15 -13.09 20.31 24.24
C ASN A 15 -12.18 19.13 23.89
N GLU A 16 -12.17 18.66 22.64
CA GLU A 16 -11.27 17.60 22.19
C GLU A 16 -9.79 17.96 22.41
N LEU A 17 -9.40 19.24 22.27
CA LEU A 17 -8.03 19.71 22.54
C LEU A 17 -7.63 19.60 24.02
N HIS A 18 -8.62 19.61 24.92
CA HIS A 18 -8.41 19.58 26.37
C HIS A 18 -8.71 18.21 27.00
N ALA A 19 -9.20 17.27 26.21
CA ALA A 19 -9.71 15.99 26.68
C ALA A 19 -8.63 15.07 27.28
N ARG A 20 -7.35 15.27 26.92
CA ARG A 20 -6.23 14.42 27.34
C ARG A 20 -5.18 15.18 28.16
N PRO A 21 -5.48 15.60 29.40
CA PRO A 21 -4.51 16.27 30.24
C PRO A 21 -3.32 15.36 30.56
N PHE A 22 -2.13 15.95 30.68
CA PHE A 22 -0.96 15.23 31.17
C PHE A 22 -1.17 14.80 32.64
N PRO A 23 -0.66 13.62 33.03
CA PRO A 23 -0.69 13.22 34.42
C PRO A 23 0.07 14.24 35.28
N LYS A 24 -0.34 14.40 36.53
CA LYS A 24 0.38 15.18 37.54
C LYS A 24 0.94 14.21 38.55
N MET A 25 2.27 14.19 38.71
CA MET A 25 2.93 13.27 39.63
C MET A 25 4.13 13.95 40.31
N ASP A 26 4.41 13.51 41.53
CA ASP A 26 5.52 13.99 42.35
C ASP A 26 6.74 13.08 42.24
N ALA A 27 7.89 13.52 42.73
CA ALA A 27 9.02 12.64 43.02
C ALA A 27 9.11 12.45 44.55
N PRO A 28 9.19 11.22 45.08
CA PRO A 28 9.23 9.93 44.38
C PRO A 28 7.85 9.43 43.91
N SER A 29 7.81 8.73 42.77
CA SER A 29 6.63 8.00 42.27
C SER A 29 7.03 6.76 41.47
N THR A 30 6.23 5.72 41.54
CA THR A 30 6.29 4.56 40.64
C THR A 30 5.24 4.71 39.56
N VAL A 31 5.62 4.41 38.31
CA VAL A 31 4.72 4.37 37.16
C VAL A 31 4.84 3.00 36.49
N VAL A 32 3.69 2.39 36.25
CA VAL A 32 3.52 1.18 35.45
C VAL A 32 2.77 1.55 34.19
N TYR A 33 3.28 1.11 33.05
CA TYR A 33 2.67 1.36 31.76
C TYR A 33 2.61 0.08 30.94
N PHE A 34 1.54 -0.08 30.17
CA PHE A 34 1.50 -1.07 29.11
C PHE A 34 0.52 -0.65 28.01
N ALA A 35 0.82 -1.09 26.80
CA ALA A 35 -0.05 -0.91 25.65
C ALA A 35 -0.42 -2.26 25.05
N LEU A 36 -1.69 -2.40 24.70
CA LEU A 36 -2.27 -3.60 24.12
C LEU A 36 -2.79 -3.31 22.72
N LYS A 37 -2.55 -4.23 21.80
CA LYS A 37 -2.95 -4.14 20.41
C LYS A 37 -3.51 -5.48 19.95
N HIS A 38 -4.61 -5.48 19.21
CA HIS A 38 -5.08 -6.68 18.53
C HIS A 38 -4.07 -7.11 17.48
N GLU A 39 -3.69 -8.39 17.42
CA GLU A 39 -2.65 -8.88 16.49
C GLU A 39 -2.98 -8.52 15.03
N ARG A 40 -4.24 -8.77 14.63
CA ARG A 40 -4.76 -8.56 13.28
C ARG A 40 -5.83 -7.48 13.28
N ASN A 41 -5.96 -6.77 12.16
CA ASN A 41 -7.02 -5.78 11.89
C ASN A 41 -7.26 -4.77 13.03
N ALA A 42 -6.19 -4.33 13.69
CA ALA A 42 -6.27 -3.47 14.87
C ALA A 42 -7.02 -2.14 14.65
N VAL A 43 -7.10 -1.66 13.41
CA VAL A 43 -7.87 -0.46 13.04
C VAL A 43 -9.38 -0.69 13.13
N GLN A 44 -9.83 -1.91 12.81
CA GLN A 44 -11.23 -2.33 12.80
C GLN A 44 -11.61 -3.10 14.07
N ARG A 45 -10.76 -3.06 15.11
CA ARG A 45 -11.03 -3.72 16.39
C ARG A 45 -12.28 -3.11 17.04
N SER A 46 -13.00 -3.92 17.81
CA SER A 46 -14.13 -3.41 18.61
C SER A 46 -13.60 -2.53 19.74
N ARG A 47 -13.95 -1.24 19.68
CA ARG A 47 -13.62 -0.26 20.73
C ARG A 47 -14.42 -0.52 22.01
N GLU A 48 -15.57 -1.18 21.86
CA GLU A 48 -16.46 -1.59 22.94
C GLU A 48 -15.83 -2.72 23.76
N GLN A 49 -15.12 -3.66 23.13
CA GLN A 49 -14.38 -4.72 23.86
C GLN A 49 -13.27 -4.14 24.73
N ASP A 50 -12.53 -3.15 24.25
CA ASP A 50 -11.52 -2.49 25.09
C ASP A 50 -12.15 -1.71 26.24
N LEU A 51 -13.30 -1.06 25.99
CA LEU A 51 -14.02 -0.34 27.02
C LEU A 51 -14.57 -1.30 28.08
N ALA A 52 -15.14 -2.44 27.67
CA ALA A 52 -15.59 -3.50 28.57
C ALA A 52 -14.41 -4.08 29.38
N HIS A 53 -13.25 -4.24 28.75
CA HIS A 53 -12.04 -4.70 29.42
C HIS A 53 -11.56 -3.70 30.49
N LEU A 54 -11.57 -2.40 30.19
CA LEU A 54 -11.32 -1.34 31.18
C LEU A 54 -12.35 -1.41 32.31
N ILE A 55 -13.64 -1.48 32.01
CA ILE A 55 -14.73 -1.53 33.00
C ILE A 55 -14.52 -2.72 33.96
N ALA A 56 -14.15 -3.89 33.45
CA ALA A 56 -13.85 -5.05 34.28
C ALA A 56 -12.67 -4.81 35.27
N LEU A 57 -11.70 -3.95 34.92
CA LEU A 57 -10.68 -3.50 35.87
C LEU A 57 -11.25 -2.52 36.89
N LEU A 58 -12.04 -1.55 36.43
CA LEU A 58 -12.63 -0.53 37.30
C LEU A 58 -13.57 -1.14 38.35
N ASP A 59 -14.37 -2.13 37.97
CA ASP A 59 -15.30 -2.84 38.86
C ASP A 59 -14.58 -3.52 40.02
N ARG A 60 -13.42 -4.16 39.75
CA ARG A 60 -12.60 -4.81 40.78
C ARG A 60 -12.11 -3.82 41.85
N TYR A 61 -11.94 -2.56 41.47
CA TYR A 61 -11.47 -1.48 42.34
C TYR A 61 -12.59 -0.54 42.81
N GLY A 62 -13.85 -0.80 42.45
CA GLY A 62 -14.99 0.07 42.79
C GLY A 62 -14.90 1.48 42.21
N ALA A 63 -14.24 1.65 41.06
CA ALA A 63 -13.99 2.95 40.45
C ALA A 63 -15.10 3.37 39.47
N ALA A 64 -15.29 4.69 39.33
CA ALA A 64 -16.28 5.24 38.40
C ALA A 64 -15.97 4.88 36.94
N HIS A 65 -17.02 4.58 36.18
CA HIS A 65 -16.93 4.20 34.77
C HIS A 65 -16.78 5.42 33.84
N PRO A 66 -16.11 5.25 32.69
CA PRO A 66 -16.17 6.24 31.61
C PRO A 66 -17.58 6.36 31.03
N THR A 67 -17.87 7.50 30.40
CA THR A 67 -19.09 7.64 29.59
C THR A 67 -19.04 6.73 28.36
N PRO A 68 -20.20 6.28 27.84
CA PRO A 68 -20.25 5.51 26.60
C PRO A 68 -19.55 6.25 25.45
N GLY A 69 -18.69 5.54 24.71
CA GLY A 69 -17.92 6.11 23.60
C GLY A 69 -16.67 6.92 24.01
N ALA A 70 -16.32 6.97 25.30
CA ALA A 70 -15.11 7.66 25.74
C ALA A 70 -13.85 7.03 25.12
N THR A 71 -12.93 7.88 24.67
CA THR A 71 -11.63 7.48 24.10
C THR A 71 -10.48 7.63 25.09
N HIS A 72 -10.77 8.09 26.30
CA HIS A 72 -9.82 8.26 27.39
C HIS A 72 -10.60 8.22 28.70
N HIS A 73 -9.94 7.81 29.79
CA HIS A 73 -10.52 7.78 31.13
C HIS A 73 -9.43 7.98 32.18
N SER A 74 -9.80 8.55 33.32
CA SER A 74 -8.92 8.63 34.49
C SER A 74 -9.68 8.27 35.75
N ALA A 75 -9.11 7.38 36.55
CA ALA A 75 -9.74 6.85 37.74
C ALA A 75 -8.71 6.58 38.84
N LYS A 76 -9.14 6.64 40.10
CA LYS A 76 -8.32 6.17 41.24
C LYS A 76 -8.57 4.69 41.47
N LEU A 77 -7.50 3.90 41.54
CA LEU A 77 -7.49 2.48 41.90
C LEU A 77 -6.66 2.32 43.19
N GLY A 78 -7.31 2.50 44.34
CA GLY A 78 -6.62 2.57 45.63
C GLY A 78 -5.60 3.73 45.67
N ARG A 79 -4.31 3.42 45.93
CA ARG A 79 -3.22 4.41 45.90
C ARG A 79 -2.78 4.83 44.50
N TYR A 80 -3.17 4.09 43.46
CA TYR A 80 -2.79 4.36 42.08
C TYR A 80 -3.82 5.26 41.40
N THR A 81 -3.33 6.09 40.49
CA THR A 81 -4.17 6.77 39.50
C THR A 81 -3.97 6.06 38.16
N LEU A 82 -5.06 5.55 37.60
CA LEU A 82 -5.12 5.02 36.25
C LEU A 82 -5.41 6.17 35.27
N LYS A 83 -4.66 6.21 34.19
CA LYS A 83 -4.98 6.91 32.95
C LYS A 83 -5.08 5.86 31.84
N TRP A 84 -6.23 5.79 31.19
CA TRP A 84 -6.49 4.91 30.05
C TRP A 84 -6.69 5.75 28.79
N GLU A 85 -6.07 5.35 27.68
CA GLU A 85 -6.20 6.04 26.39
C GLU A 85 -6.46 5.03 25.27
N GLN A 86 -7.52 5.26 24.50
CA GLN A 86 -7.87 4.52 23.31
C GLN A 86 -7.32 5.23 22.07
N HIS A 87 -6.41 4.57 21.37
CA HIS A 87 -5.81 5.03 20.12
C HIS A 87 -6.38 4.23 18.94
N THR A 88 -6.05 4.61 17.71
CA THR A 88 -6.56 3.92 16.51
C THR A 88 -6.16 2.43 16.45
N GLU A 89 -4.92 2.09 16.81
CA GLU A 89 -4.41 0.71 16.70
C GLU A 89 -4.21 -0.02 18.03
N PHE A 90 -4.21 0.70 19.15
CA PHE A 90 -3.89 0.15 20.47
C PHE A 90 -4.65 0.87 21.57
N VAL A 91 -4.61 0.31 22.77
CA VAL A 91 -5.05 0.96 24.01
C VAL A 91 -3.87 0.99 24.98
N SER A 92 -3.78 2.04 25.79
CA SER A 92 -2.72 2.17 26.78
C SER A 92 -3.27 2.39 28.17
N TYR A 93 -2.55 1.86 29.15
CA TYR A 93 -2.83 1.94 30.57
C TYR A 93 -1.59 2.51 31.24
N THR A 94 -1.73 3.66 31.90
CA THR A 94 -0.72 4.24 32.78
C THR A 94 -1.24 4.23 34.20
N LEU A 95 -0.62 3.47 35.08
CA LEU A 95 -0.93 3.46 36.50
C LEU A 95 0.25 4.09 37.25
N PHE A 96 0.00 5.07 38.10
CA PHE A 96 1.06 5.70 38.88
C PHE A 96 0.62 5.98 40.31
N ALA A 97 1.56 5.87 41.25
CA ALA A 97 1.33 6.14 42.66
C ALA A 97 2.53 6.86 43.29
N PRO A 98 2.31 7.68 44.33
CA PRO A 98 3.40 8.25 45.12
C PRO A 98 4.27 7.17 45.76
N GLY A 99 5.55 7.50 45.97
CA GLY A 99 6.55 6.59 46.53
C GLY A 99 7.11 5.61 45.52
N THR A 100 8.18 4.92 45.92
CA THR A 100 8.84 3.87 45.13
C THR A 100 9.23 2.71 46.04
N ALA A 101 9.15 1.46 45.56
CA ALA A 101 9.63 0.29 46.32
C ALA A 101 11.13 0.38 46.64
N ASP A 102 11.63 -0.29 47.68
CA ASP A 102 13.07 -0.25 48.01
C ASP A 102 13.92 -0.88 46.90
N ARG A 103 13.47 -2.03 46.40
CA ARG A 103 14.05 -2.67 45.21
C ARG A 103 13.72 -1.83 43.96
N ALA A 104 14.75 -1.47 43.20
CA ALA A 104 14.57 -0.77 41.93
C ALA A 104 13.87 -1.68 40.92
N PHE A 105 12.81 -1.16 40.28
CA PHE A 105 11.99 -1.89 39.30
C PHE A 105 11.48 -3.24 39.82
N ASP A 106 10.93 -3.25 41.04
CA ASP A 106 10.39 -4.46 41.64
C ASP A 106 9.14 -4.94 40.87
N PRO A 107 9.11 -6.17 40.33
CA PRO A 107 7.93 -6.70 39.63
C PRO A 107 6.64 -6.64 40.45
N ALA A 108 6.73 -6.59 41.78
CA ALA A 108 5.59 -6.38 42.68
C ALA A 108 4.84 -5.06 42.38
N ASP A 109 5.52 -4.03 41.87
CA ASP A 109 4.89 -2.76 41.48
C ASP A 109 3.88 -2.95 40.33
N PHE A 110 4.01 -4.02 39.52
CA PHE A 110 3.11 -4.36 38.42
C PHE A 110 1.89 -5.18 38.87
N GLU A 111 1.90 -5.78 40.07
CA GLU A 111 0.83 -6.66 40.55
C GLU A 111 -0.50 -5.94 40.83
N ILE A 112 -0.50 -4.60 40.82
CA ILE A 112 -1.72 -3.79 40.75
C ILE A 112 -2.60 -4.15 39.55
N VAL A 113 -2.00 -4.66 38.46
CA VAL A 113 -2.73 -5.16 37.30
C VAL A 113 -2.95 -6.66 37.49
N PRO A 114 -4.19 -7.13 37.73
CA PRO A 114 -4.42 -8.54 38.03
C PRO A 114 -4.02 -9.45 36.87
N ARG A 115 -3.33 -10.55 37.18
CA ARG A 115 -2.79 -11.49 36.16
C ARG A 115 -3.89 -12.11 35.31
N ASP A 116 -5.01 -12.48 35.94
CA ASP A 116 -6.18 -13.04 35.26
C ASP A 116 -6.88 -12.00 34.38
N TRP A 117 -6.87 -10.72 34.78
CA TRP A 117 -7.37 -9.64 33.93
C TRP A 117 -6.49 -9.49 32.68
N ILE A 118 -5.16 -9.44 32.83
CA ILE A 118 -4.22 -9.38 31.68
C ILE A 118 -4.40 -10.58 30.74
N ALA A 119 -4.56 -11.79 31.29
CA ALA A 119 -4.75 -13.00 30.51
C ALA A 119 -6.03 -12.97 29.65
N ASN A 120 -7.04 -12.21 30.06
CA ASN A 120 -8.30 -12.02 29.35
C ASN A 120 -8.32 -10.76 28.46
N ALA A 121 -7.17 -10.14 28.20
CA ALA A 121 -7.12 -8.89 27.47
C ALA A 121 -7.47 -9.06 25.97
N PRO A 122 -8.23 -8.13 25.37
CA PRO A 122 -8.53 -8.13 23.95
C PRO A 122 -7.30 -7.67 23.15
N GLY A 123 -6.34 -8.57 22.96
CA GLY A 123 -5.13 -8.35 22.17
C GLY A 123 -3.85 -8.75 22.89
N VAL A 124 -2.72 -8.36 22.30
CA VAL A 124 -1.38 -8.67 22.78
C VAL A 124 -0.65 -7.42 23.23
N ARG A 125 0.26 -7.60 24.18
CA ARG A 125 1.15 -6.54 24.66
C ARG A 125 2.15 -6.14 23.59
N ILE A 126 2.10 -4.88 23.17
CA ILE A 126 3.10 -4.31 22.25
C ILE A 126 4.27 -3.69 23.02
N THR A 127 4.01 -3.11 24.19
CA THR A 127 5.06 -2.61 25.09
C THR A 127 4.58 -2.61 26.54
N SER A 128 5.54 -2.64 27.47
CA SER A 128 5.29 -2.40 28.88
C SER A 128 6.51 -1.79 29.55
N LEU A 129 6.26 -0.83 30.43
CA LEU A 129 7.28 -0.06 31.11
C LEU A 129 7.07 -0.06 32.61
N MET A 130 8.19 -0.01 33.31
CA MET A 130 8.28 0.44 34.68
C MET A 130 9.13 1.71 34.70
N ILE A 131 8.54 2.81 35.16
CA ILE A 131 9.24 4.09 35.26
C ILE A 131 9.33 4.47 36.73
N ARG A 132 10.57 4.68 37.18
CA ARG A 132 10.87 5.09 38.55
C ARG A 132 11.20 6.57 38.56
N VAL A 133 10.35 7.36 39.21
CA VAL A 133 10.54 8.80 39.37
C VAL A 133 11.11 9.06 40.75
N LEU A 134 12.26 9.73 40.83
CA LEU A 134 12.98 10.00 42.06
C LEU A 134 13.47 11.45 42.11
N PRO A 135 13.63 12.04 43.31
CA PRO A 135 14.39 13.27 43.45
C PRO A 135 15.82 13.07 42.91
N ARG A 136 16.38 14.08 42.23
CA ARG A 136 17.70 13.97 41.61
C ARG A 136 18.78 13.82 42.68
N PRO A 137 19.50 12.68 42.73
CA PRO A 137 20.56 12.49 43.68
C PRO A 137 21.82 13.24 43.23
N LYS A 138 22.82 13.33 44.12
CA LYS A 138 24.16 13.82 43.76
C LYS A 138 24.75 12.97 42.63
N VAL A 139 25.63 13.58 41.82
CA VAL A 139 26.20 12.97 40.60
C VAL A 139 26.77 11.56 40.82
N ALA A 140 27.54 11.34 41.90
CA ALA A 140 28.11 10.02 42.20
C ALA A 140 27.04 8.94 42.47
N ALA A 141 25.99 9.29 43.22
CA ALA A 141 24.88 8.40 43.48
C ALA A 141 24.01 8.18 42.23
N GLN A 142 23.80 9.23 41.42
CA GLN A 142 23.12 9.09 40.13
C GLN A 142 23.85 8.09 39.23
N LYS A 143 25.18 8.25 39.08
CA LYS A 143 26.00 7.35 38.27
C LYS A 143 25.89 5.90 38.75
N LYS A 144 25.99 5.68 40.06
CA LYS A 144 25.82 4.34 40.65
C LYS A 144 24.45 3.74 40.34
N CYS A 145 23.37 4.51 40.45
CA CYS A 145 22.03 4.03 40.06
C CYS A 145 21.98 3.63 38.57
N LEU A 146 22.61 4.40 37.68
CA LEU A 146 22.64 4.07 36.26
C LEU A 146 23.40 2.77 35.98
N GLU A 147 24.56 2.58 36.63
CA GLU A 147 25.39 1.37 36.53
C GLU A 147 24.69 0.13 37.11
N ASP A 148 24.01 0.28 38.25
CA ASP A 148 23.33 -0.82 38.94
C ASP A 148 22.04 -1.26 38.22
N TRP A 149 21.36 -0.33 37.52
CA TRP A 149 20.03 -0.60 36.99
C TRP A 149 20.01 -0.96 35.51
N PHE A 150 20.92 -0.43 34.70
CA PHE A 150 20.83 -0.48 33.24
C PHE A 150 22.01 -1.18 32.58
N VAL A 151 21.77 -1.74 31.39
CA VAL A 151 22.82 -2.34 30.57
C VAL A 151 23.68 -1.25 29.92
N PRO A 152 25.00 -1.17 30.18
CA PRO A 152 25.83 -0.05 29.73
C PRO A 152 25.86 0.16 28.20
N GLU A 153 25.81 -0.92 27.42
CA GLU A 153 25.96 -0.88 25.95
C GLU A 153 24.76 -0.22 25.25
N SER A 154 23.59 -0.23 25.88
CA SER A 154 22.35 0.34 25.35
C SER A 154 21.78 1.47 26.18
N LEU A 155 22.42 1.83 27.30
CA LEU A 155 22.02 2.94 28.15
C LEU A 155 22.04 4.26 27.39
N ALA A 156 20.88 4.92 27.32
CA ALA A 156 20.73 6.32 26.96
C ALA A 156 20.39 7.11 28.22
N ALA A 157 21.09 8.21 28.46
CA ALA A 157 20.83 9.09 29.59
C ALA A 157 21.05 10.55 29.20
N SER A 158 20.13 11.42 29.59
CA SER A 158 20.17 12.83 29.19
C SER A 158 19.53 13.73 30.23
N SER A 159 20.07 14.93 30.34
CA SER A 159 19.38 16.04 30.98
C SER A 159 18.28 16.54 30.03
N VAL A 160 17.08 16.85 30.53
CA VAL A 160 15.93 17.22 29.68
C VAL A 160 15.24 18.48 30.19
N LEU A 161 14.60 19.18 29.26
CA LEU A 161 13.78 20.36 29.54
C LEU A 161 14.52 21.42 30.34
N ASP A 162 15.66 21.89 29.83
CA ASP A 162 16.49 22.93 30.47
C ASP A 162 17.01 22.48 31.85
N ASP A 163 17.54 21.26 31.91
CA ASP A 163 18.05 20.58 33.12
C ASP A 163 17.05 20.42 34.28
N SER A 164 15.75 20.42 33.98
CA SER A 164 14.71 20.12 34.99
C SER A 164 14.81 18.68 35.53
N ALA A 165 15.24 17.73 34.69
CA ALA A 165 15.38 16.35 35.12
C ALA A 165 16.46 15.64 34.32
N VAL A 166 16.94 14.52 34.86
CA VAL A 166 17.68 13.52 34.09
C VAL A 166 16.77 12.33 33.82
N VAL A 167 16.72 11.90 32.56
CA VAL A 167 16.04 10.66 32.16
C VAL A 167 17.07 9.62 31.74
N ALA A 168 16.78 8.35 32.00
CA ALA A 168 17.64 7.25 31.59
C ALA A 168 16.86 5.98 31.30
N GLY A 169 17.34 5.17 30.35
CA GLY A 169 16.83 3.84 30.03
C GLY A 169 17.72 3.12 29.04
N ASP A 170 17.63 1.79 28.99
CA ASP A 170 18.47 0.94 28.14
C ASP A 170 17.71 0.24 26.99
N PHE A 171 16.39 0.48 26.90
CA PHE A 171 15.49 -0.13 25.92
C PHE A 171 15.50 -1.66 25.89
N GLN A 172 15.92 -2.30 26.98
CA GLN A 172 15.93 -3.75 27.16
C GLN A 172 14.70 -4.19 27.95
N ILE A 173 14.11 -5.31 27.53
CA ILE A 173 13.05 -5.97 28.30
C ILE A 173 13.74 -6.79 29.40
N ASP A 174 13.36 -6.52 30.65
CA ASP A 174 13.88 -7.25 31.81
C ASP A 174 13.30 -8.67 31.94
N ALA A 175 13.75 -9.41 32.94
CA ALA A 175 13.27 -10.77 33.20
C ALA A 175 11.78 -10.87 33.57
N ALA A 176 11.16 -9.76 34.01
CA ALA A 176 9.72 -9.68 34.28
C ALA A 176 8.90 -9.29 33.04
N GLY A 177 9.55 -8.94 31.94
CA GLY A 177 8.89 -8.59 30.68
C GLY A 177 8.62 -7.09 30.53
N HIS A 178 9.33 -6.23 31.27
CA HIS A 178 9.14 -4.78 31.26
C HIS A 178 10.43 -4.06 30.84
N MET A 179 10.28 -2.99 30.05
CA MET A 179 11.36 -2.02 29.85
C MET A 179 11.40 -1.05 31.02
N ARG A 180 12.60 -0.57 31.34
CA ARG A 180 12.84 0.23 32.55
C ARG A 180 13.30 1.62 32.18
N PHE A 181 12.72 2.63 32.84
CA PHE A 181 13.17 4.01 32.73
C PHE A 181 13.29 4.66 34.12
N ALA A 182 14.29 5.52 34.28
CA ALA A 182 14.45 6.35 35.47
C ALA A 182 14.24 7.82 35.11
N VAL A 183 13.56 8.56 35.99
CA VAL A 183 13.43 10.01 35.93
C VAL A 183 13.92 10.58 37.26
N PHE A 184 15.00 11.34 37.21
CA PHE A 184 15.59 12.04 38.35
C PHE A 184 15.23 13.52 38.25
N ALA A 185 14.19 13.95 38.95
CA ALA A 185 13.66 15.30 38.88
C ALA A 185 14.37 16.23 39.88
N ASN A 186 14.69 17.47 39.46
CA ASN A 186 15.18 18.48 40.40
C ASN A 186 14.08 18.88 41.39
N GLU A 187 14.48 19.45 42.52
CA GLU A 187 13.58 19.88 43.61
C GLU A 187 12.53 20.90 43.15
N ASP A 188 12.89 21.78 42.21
CA ASP A 188 12.04 22.83 41.63
C ASP A 188 11.16 22.33 40.47
N THR A 189 11.28 21.06 40.06
CA THR A 189 10.55 20.52 38.92
C THR A 189 9.09 20.23 39.26
N GLY A 190 8.20 21.09 38.80
CA GLY A 190 6.76 20.97 39.07
C GLY A 190 6.11 19.69 38.53
N LYS A 191 5.05 19.23 39.21
CA LYS A 191 4.34 17.95 38.96
C LYS A 191 3.89 17.72 37.51
N GLN A 192 3.46 18.79 36.84
CA GLN A 192 3.05 18.73 35.42
C GLN A 192 4.24 18.54 34.48
N ARG A 193 5.44 19.03 34.84
CA ARG A 193 6.65 18.82 34.06
C ARG A 193 7.11 17.37 34.17
N ILE A 194 7.11 16.81 35.38
CA ILE A 194 7.40 15.38 35.61
C ILE A 194 6.44 14.49 34.81
N GLY A 195 5.13 14.74 34.92
CA GLY A 195 4.15 13.92 34.19
C GLY A 195 4.24 14.05 32.67
N ARG A 196 4.65 15.21 32.13
CA ARG A 196 4.97 15.36 30.70
C ARG A 196 6.19 14.55 30.29
N ILE A 197 7.24 14.50 31.11
CA ILE A 197 8.43 13.67 30.85
C ILE A 197 8.01 12.20 30.79
N VAL A 198 7.30 11.71 31.81
CA VAL A 198 6.86 10.32 31.89
C VAL A 198 5.96 9.94 30.71
N GLN A 199 4.95 10.76 30.39
CA GLN A 199 4.08 10.52 29.22
C GLN A 199 4.90 10.41 27.93
N ARG A 200 5.90 11.29 27.74
CA ARG A 200 6.76 11.25 26.54
C ARG A 200 7.60 9.99 26.47
N LEU A 201 8.14 9.50 27.60
CA LEU A 201 8.86 8.23 27.63
C LEU A 201 7.94 7.07 27.24
N CYS A 202 6.70 7.03 27.75
CA CYS A 202 5.70 6.05 27.34
C CYS A 202 5.37 6.13 25.84
N GLU A 203 5.22 7.34 25.31
CA GLU A 203 4.91 7.59 23.90
C GLU A 203 6.08 7.23 22.97
N ILE A 204 7.31 7.62 23.31
CA ILE A 204 8.53 7.27 22.58
C ILE A 204 8.60 5.75 22.45
N GLU A 205 8.45 5.04 23.56
CA GLU A 205 8.52 3.60 23.57
C GLU A 205 7.40 2.96 22.73
N THR A 206 6.16 3.39 22.94
CA THR A 206 5.00 2.81 22.25
C THR A 206 5.08 3.01 20.75
N TYR A 207 5.43 4.22 20.31
CA TYR A 207 5.55 4.52 18.90
C TYR A 207 6.77 3.85 18.28
N ARG A 208 7.90 3.73 18.99
CA ARG A 208 9.04 2.92 18.56
C ARG A 208 8.62 1.47 18.33
N ALA A 209 7.95 0.83 19.30
CA ALA A 209 7.49 -0.55 19.19
C ALA A 209 6.50 -0.73 18.02
N MET A 210 5.55 0.19 17.87
CA MET A 210 4.57 0.19 16.77
C MET A 210 5.24 0.35 15.39
N SER A 211 6.24 1.23 15.27
CA SER A 211 7.02 1.40 14.06
C SER A 211 7.81 0.14 13.69
N MET A 212 8.36 -0.57 14.68
CA MET A 212 9.13 -1.80 14.44
C MET A 212 8.27 -2.94 13.85
N LEU A 213 6.94 -2.91 14.02
CA LEU A 213 6.04 -3.82 13.31
C LEU A 213 6.09 -3.63 11.78
N GLY A 214 6.28 -2.38 11.32
CA GLY A 214 6.50 -2.09 9.91
C GLY A 214 7.81 -2.66 9.40
N PHE A 215 8.87 -2.58 10.19
CA PHE A 215 10.16 -3.17 9.86
C PHE A 215 10.09 -4.70 9.74
N ALA A 216 9.46 -5.37 10.70
CA ALA A 216 9.23 -6.81 10.62
C ALA A 216 8.49 -7.20 9.33
N ARG A 217 7.48 -6.43 8.95
CA ARG A 217 6.73 -6.64 7.71
C ARG A 217 7.57 -6.40 6.45
N ALA A 218 8.36 -5.32 6.42
CA ALA A 218 9.27 -5.03 5.31
C ALA A 218 10.30 -6.16 5.10
N ARG A 219 10.89 -6.67 6.19
CA ARG A 219 11.83 -7.78 6.15
C ARG A 219 11.18 -9.07 5.63
N ALA A 220 9.96 -9.37 6.05
CA ALA A 220 9.22 -10.55 5.58
C ALA A 220 8.90 -10.50 4.08
N LEU A 221 8.67 -9.30 3.53
CA LEU A 221 8.31 -9.10 2.12
C LEU A 221 9.50 -8.93 1.19
N SER A 222 10.69 -8.65 1.73
CA SER A 222 11.89 -8.39 0.93
C SER A 222 12.23 -9.51 -0.08
N PRO A 223 12.13 -10.81 0.25
CA PRO A 223 12.35 -11.88 -0.72
C PRO A 223 11.32 -11.87 -1.85
N THR A 224 10.03 -11.73 -1.52
CA THR A 224 8.93 -11.69 -2.50
C THR A 224 9.07 -10.49 -3.44
N ILE A 225 9.36 -9.30 -2.91
CA ILE A 225 9.60 -8.10 -3.72
C ILE A 225 10.78 -8.31 -4.68
N SER A 226 11.83 -9.00 -4.24
CA SER A 226 13.01 -9.27 -5.08
C SER A 226 12.71 -10.27 -6.20
N ALA A 227 11.98 -11.36 -5.89
CA ALA A 227 11.55 -12.33 -6.89
C ALA A 227 10.63 -11.70 -7.96
N LEU A 228 9.71 -10.82 -7.56
CA LEU A 228 8.83 -10.10 -8.48
C LEU A 228 9.61 -9.11 -9.38
N ASP A 229 10.66 -8.48 -8.85
CA ASP A 229 11.54 -7.58 -9.61
C ASP A 229 12.38 -8.34 -10.65
N GLU A 230 12.92 -9.51 -10.28
CA GLU A 230 13.61 -10.42 -11.20
C GLU A 230 12.67 -10.89 -12.31
N THR A 231 11.50 -11.42 -11.95
CA THR A 231 10.49 -11.87 -12.92
C THR A 231 10.07 -10.74 -13.87
N LEU A 232 9.85 -9.53 -13.35
CA LEU A 232 9.50 -8.37 -14.17
C LEU A 232 10.63 -7.95 -15.12
N SER A 233 11.87 -8.04 -14.65
CA SER A 233 13.05 -7.72 -15.46
C SER A 233 13.26 -8.73 -16.58
N GLU A 234 13.10 -10.03 -16.31
CA GLU A 234 13.13 -11.11 -17.31
C GLU A 234 12.05 -10.91 -18.37
N MET A 235 10.79 -10.64 -17.98
CA MET A 235 9.71 -10.38 -18.92
C MET A 235 9.99 -9.16 -19.82
N MET A 236 10.58 -8.10 -19.27
CA MET A 236 10.96 -6.92 -20.07
C MET A 236 12.04 -7.26 -21.11
N THR A 237 12.95 -8.18 -20.81
CA THR A 237 13.93 -8.70 -21.79
C THR A 237 13.27 -9.62 -22.82
N GLU A 238 12.34 -10.48 -22.42
CA GLU A 238 11.58 -11.32 -23.37
C GLU A 238 10.75 -10.47 -24.35
N MET A 239 10.21 -9.33 -23.90
CA MET A 239 9.43 -8.40 -24.73
C MET A 239 10.25 -7.70 -25.81
N THR A 240 11.57 -7.59 -25.68
CA THR A 240 12.46 -7.07 -26.74
C THR A 240 12.90 -8.16 -27.72
N GLY A 241 12.68 -9.44 -27.38
CA GLY A 241 12.94 -10.59 -28.24
C GLY A 241 11.88 -10.78 -29.34
N ALA A 242 12.32 -11.29 -30.48
CA ALA A 242 11.47 -11.54 -31.66
C ALA A 242 10.64 -12.84 -31.59
N SER A 243 10.79 -13.65 -30.53
CA SER A 243 10.37 -15.07 -30.52
C SER A 243 9.32 -15.45 -29.47
N THR A 244 8.84 -14.54 -28.65
CA THR A 244 7.97 -14.90 -27.50
C THR A 244 6.50 -14.80 -27.88
N GLU A 245 5.69 -15.81 -27.55
CA GLU A 245 4.23 -15.74 -27.67
C GLU A 245 3.70 -14.63 -26.74
N ALA A 246 3.31 -13.50 -27.33
CA ALA A 246 2.90 -12.30 -26.61
C ALA A 246 1.78 -12.56 -25.58
N ASP A 247 0.89 -13.53 -25.85
CA ASP A 247 -0.19 -13.92 -24.96
C ASP A 247 0.30 -14.59 -23.66
N GLN A 248 1.38 -15.39 -23.73
CA GLN A 248 1.98 -16.01 -22.54
C GLN A 248 2.68 -14.96 -21.67
N THR A 249 3.43 -14.04 -22.29
CA THR A 249 4.09 -12.93 -21.58
C THR A 249 3.05 -12.00 -20.94
N LEU A 250 1.91 -11.75 -21.60
CA LEU A 250 0.82 -10.93 -21.05
C LEU A 250 0.20 -11.57 -19.82
N SER A 251 -0.05 -12.89 -19.87
CA SER A 251 -0.63 -13.63 -18.75
C SER A 251 0.27 -13.61 -17.50
N LYS A 252 1.59 -13.80 -17.70
CA LYS A 252 2.58 -13.69 -16.62
C LYS A 252 2.63 -12.27 -16.04
N LEU A 253 2.61 -11.25 -16.89
CA LEU A 253 2.65 -9.86 -16.47
C LEU A 253 1.41 -9.44 -15.68
N LEU A 254 0.23 -9.90 -16.07
CA LEU A 254 -1.01 -9.67 -15.32
C LEU A 254 -0.95 -10.31 -13.94
N THR A 255 -0.35 -11.51 -13.83
CA THR A 255 -0.15 -12.21 -12.55
C THR A 255 0.78 -11.39 -11.63
N VAL A 256 1.96 -11.01 -12.13
CA VAL A 256 2.93 -10.18 -11.38
C VAL A 256 2.31 -8.84 -10.98
N SER A 257 1.54 -8.20 -11.86
CA SER A 257 0.85 -6.94 -11.56
C SER A 257 -0.19 -7.11 -10.45
N ALA A 258 -1.00 -8.17 -10.52
CA ALA A 258 -2.00 -8.46 -9.50
C ALA A 258 -1.36 -8.77 -8.14
N GLU A 259 -0.23 -9.49 -8.12
CA GLU A 259 0.53 -9.75 -6.89
C GLU A 259 1.11 -8.46 -6.30
N LEU A 260 1.72 -7.59 -7.11
CA LEU A 260 2.25 -6.30 -6.67
C LEU A 260 1.16 -5.38 -6.11
N GLU A 261 0.00 -5.30 -6.77
CA GLU A 261 -1.16 -4.54 -6.29
C GLU A 261 -1.70 -5.12 -4.98
N THR A 262 -1.80 -6.44 -4.88
CA THR A 262 -2.25 -7.12 -3.66
C THR A 262 -1.31 -6.85 -2.49
N LEU A 263 0.01 -6.98 -2.71
CA LEU A 263 1.04 -6.66 -1.72
C LEU A 263 0.99 -5.18 -1.33
N GLY A 264 0.83 -4.28 -2.31
CA GLY A 264 0.68 -2.84 -2.10
C GLY A 264 -0.51 -2.53 -1.20
N ALA A 265 -1.70 -3.01 -1.57
CA ALA A 265 -2.93 -2.79 -0.81
C ALA A 265 -2.84 -3.35 0.62
N GLN A 266 -2.29 -4.55 0.79
CA GLN A 266 -2.17 -5.17 2.11
C GLN A 266 -1.20 -4.43 3.04
N THR A 267 -0.17 -3.77 2.49
CA THR A 267 0.92 -3.15 3.25
C THR A 267 0.81 -1.65 3.41
N ALA A 268 0.04 -0.97 2.54
CA ALA A 268 -0.09 0.47 2.48
C ALA A 268 -0.35 1.11 3.85
N PHE A 269 -1.36 0.61 4.57
CA PHE A 269 -1.69 1.12 5.90
C PHE A 269 -0.51 0.97 6.88
N ARG A 270 0.10 -0.21 6.97
CA ARG A 270 1.19 -0.46 7.93
C ARG A 270 2.42 0.40 7.62
N PHE A 271 2.82 0.55 6.36
CA PHE A 271 3.96 1.39 5.99
C PHE A 271 3.67 2.88 6.21
N SER A 272 2.45 3.34 5.91
CA SER A 272 2.04 4.72 6.21
C SER A 272 2.00 4.99 7.71
N ALA A 273 1.41 4.08 8.51
CA ALA A 273 1.38 4.19 9.97
C ALA A 273 2.79 4.17 10.57
N THR A 274 3.69 3.34 10.03
CA THR A 274 5.09 3.28 10.48
C THR A 274 5.80 4.62 10.32
N GLY A 275 5.66 5.28 9.16
CA GLY A 275 6.23 6.62 8.97
C GLY A 275 5.62 7.68 9.88
N ALA A 276 4.31 7.59 10.17
CA ALA A 276 3.66 8.49 11.14
C ALA A 276 4.17 8.25 12.57
N TYR A 277 4.35 6.99 12.98
CA TYR A 277 4.89 6.65 14.30
C TYR A 277 6.38 7.00 14.43
N GLU A 278 7.19 6.81 13.38
CA GLU A 278 8.58 7.30 13.32
C GLU A 278 8.64 8.81 13.56
N ALA A 279 7.82 9.59 12.85
CA ALA A 279 7.75 11.04 13.05
C ALA A 279 7.35 11.41 14.49
N LEU A 280 6.42 10.67 15.09
CA LEU A 280 6.02 10.88 16.49
C LEU A 280 7.16 10.58 17.47
N VAL A 281 7.94 9.51 17.28
CA VAL A 281 9.12 9.21 18.10
C VAL A 281 10.09 10.40 18.08
N ASN A 282 10.45 10.84 16.88
CA ASN A 282 11.41 11.94 16.69
C ASN A 282 10.88 13.25 17.29
N GLN A 283 9.60 13.57 17.09
CA GLN A 283 8.96 14.75 17.69
C GLN A 283 8.97 14.69 19.22
N ARG A 284 8.73 13.52 19.83
CA ARG A 284 8.72 13.39 21.30
C ARG A 284 10.11 13.54 21.90
N ILE A 285 11.14 13.02 21.23
CA ILE A 285 12.55 13.21 21.61
C ILE A 285 12.95 14.69 21.48
N GLU A 286 12.62 15.32 20.35
CA GLU A 286 12.94 16.73 20.11
C GLU A 286 12.36 17.64 21.21
N ILE A 287 11.08 17.45 21.57
CA ILE A 287 10.42 18.28 22.58
C ILE A 287 10.93 17.96 24.00
N LEU A 288 11.59 16.82 24.25
CA LEU A 288 12.32 16.61 25.51
C LEU A 288 13.48 17.59 25.68
N ARG A 289 13.98 18.19 24.59
CA ARG A 289 15.12 19.12 24.61
C ARG A 289 16.29 18.51 25.38
N GLU A 290 16.70 17.33 24.95
CA GLU A 290 17.76 16.59 25.61
C GLU A 290 19.13 17.25 25.43
N CYS A 291 19.90 17.24 26.50
CA CYS A 291 21.30 17.64 26.54
C CYS A 291 22.14 16.46 27.06
N GLN A 292 23.37 16.37 26.55
CA GLN A 292 24.29 15.31 26.90
C GLN A 292 24.57 15.29 28.41
N LEU A 293 24.52 14.09 29.01
CA LEU A 293 24.81 13.89 30.42
C LEU A 293 26.13 13.16 30.56
N ASN A 294 27.21 13.84 30.96
CA ASN A 294 28.48 13.22 31.40
C ASN A 294 29.01 12.09 30.50
N GLY A 295 28.88 12.22 29.17
CA GLY A 295 29.36 11.24 28.19
C GLY A 295 28.41 10.08 27.88
N TYR A 296 27.22 10.01 28.47
CA TYR A 296 26.17 9.09 28.02
C TYR A 296 25.59 9.53 26.68
N GLN A 297 25.24 8.56 25.83
CA GLN A 297 24.51 8.84 24.59
C GLN A 297 23.10 9.35 24.93
N THR A 298 22.56 10.20 24.07
CA THR A 298 21.19 10.69 24.23
C THR A 298 20.15 9.70 23.69
N PHE A 299 18.86 9.95 23.94
CA PHE A 299 17.79 9.11 23.38
C PHE A 299 17.71 9.29 21.87
N GLY A 300 17.90 10.52 21.37
CA GLY A 300 17.99 10.82 19.95
C GLY A 300 19.18 10.12 19.28
N GLU A 301 20.37 10.16 19.89
CA GLU A 301 21.54 9.42 19.37
C GLU A 301 21.31 7.91 19.37
N PHE A 302 20.68 7.37 20.41
CA PHE A 302 20.27 5.97 20.47
C PHE A 302 19.34 5.61 19.31
N MET A 303 18.28 6.41 19.08
CA MET A 303 17.33 6.18 17.99
C MET A 303 17.98 6.33 16.62
N LEU A 304 18.82 7.34 16.42
CA LEU A 304 19.53 7.56 15.16
C LEU A 304 20.38 6.35 14.77
N ARG A 305 21.02 5.70 15.75
CA ARG A 305 21.90 4.56 15.50
C ARG A 305 21.15 3.23 15.38
N ARG A 306 20.08 3.02 16.16
CA ARG A 306 19.45 1.69 16.35
C ARG A 306 18.02 1.57 15.83
N PHE A 307 17.32 2.68 15.64
CA PHE A 307 15.93 2.71 15.18
C PHE A 307 15.81 3.21 13.74
N GLU A 308 16.46 4.33 13.40
CA GLU A 308 16.41 4.94 12.07
C GLU A 308 16.82 4.01 10.91
N PRO A 309 17.84 3.12 11.02
CA PRO A 309 18.13 2.14 9.97
C PRO A 309 16.95 1.21 9.64
N ALA A 310 16.15 0.83 10.64
CA ALA A 310 14.96 0.01 10.45
C ALA A 310 13.89 0.79 9.67
N MET A 311 13.70 2.08 10.00
CA MET A 311 12.72 2.93 9.30
C MET A 311 13.12 3.20 7.85
N ARG A 312 14.42 3.43 7.58
CA ARG A 312 14.95 3.50 6.21
C ARG A 312 14.67 2.22 5.41
N THR A 313 14.74 1.05 6.04
CA THR A 313 14.38 -0.22 5.39
C THR A 313 12.90 -0.26 5.03
N VAL A 314 12.02 0.19 5.92
CA VAL A 314 10.57 0.28 5.64
C VAL A 314 10.30 1.24 4.48
N ASN A 315 10.89 2.44 4.52
CA ASN A 315 10.72 3.45 3.48
C ASN A 315 11.26 2.96 2.12
N SER A 316 12.43 2.33 2.09
CA SER A 316 12.98 1.73 0.86
C SER A 316 12.09 0.61 0.30
N SER A 317 11.53 -0.24 1.16
CA SER A 317 10.64 -1.33 0.75
C SER A 317 9.32 -0.80 0.17
N LYS A 318 8.74 0.23 0.81
CA LYS A 318 7.55 0.94 0.31
C LYS A 318 7.82 1.54 -1.07
N THR A 319 8.92 2.26 -1.23
CA THR A 319 9.31 2.87 -2.51
C THR A 319 9.56 1.82 -3.58
N ARG A 320 10.29 0.74 -3.26
CA ARG A 320 10.57 -0.34 -4.21
C ARG A 320 9.28 -1.01 -4.70
N LEU A 321 8.34 -1.30 -3.79
CA LEU A 321 7.04 -1.87 -4.16
C LEU A 321 6.26 -0.94 -5.11
N SER A 322 6.21 0.36 -4.81
CA SER A 322 5.56 1.36 -5.69
C SER A 322 6.22 1.44 -7.07
N VAL A 323 7.55 1.46 -7.13
CA VAL A 323 8.31 1.51 -8.38
C VAL A 323 8.06 0.25 -9.22
N LEU A 324 7.97 -0.92 -8.60
CA LEU A 324 7.69 -2.18 -9.30
C LEU A 324 6.27 -2.22 -9.85
N ALA A 325 5.27 -1.81 -9.07
CA ALA A 325 3.89 -1.71 -9.54
C ALA A 325 3.79 -0.78 -10.76
N ASP A 326 4.43 0.38 -10.71
CA ASP A 326 4.49 1.32 -11.84
C ASP A 326 5.23 0.75 -13.06
N ARG A 327 6.33 0.02 -12.85
CA ARG A 327 7.05 -0.68 -13.93
C ARG A 327 6.16 -1.75 -14.59
N ALA A 328 5.44 -2.55 -13.79
CA ALA A 328 4.54 -3.59 -14.28
C ALA A 328 3.38 -2.99 -15.09
N ARG A 329 2.77 -1.90 -14.61
CA ARG A 329 1.73 -1.16 -15.35
C ARG A 329 2.23 -0.67 -16.71
N ARG A 330 3.41 -0.02 -16.75
CA ARG A 330 4.01 0.46 -18.01
C ARG A 330 4.35 -0.68 -18.96
N ALA A 331 4.88 -1.79 -18.46
CA ALA A 331 5.13 -2.98 -19.27
C ALA A 331 3.82 -3.50 -19.91
N GLY A 332 2.72 -3.47 -19.16
CA GLY A 332 1.41 -3.91 -19.65
C GLY A 332 0.89 -3.02 -20.78
N GLU A 333 1.05 -1.70 -20.64
CA GLU A 333 0.70 -0.73 -21.67
C GLU A 333 1.51 -0.94 -22.96
N LEU A 334 2.82 -1.19 -22.84
CA LEU A 334 3.71 -1.46 -23.98
C LEU A 334 3.35 -2.78 -24.69
N LEU A 335 3.10 -3.85 -23.92
CA LEU A 335 2.75 -5.15 -24.48
C LEU A 335 1.42 -5.09 -25.23
N ARG A 336 0.42 -4.41 -24.65
CA ARG A 336 -0.87 -4.17 -25.32
C ARG A 336 -0.68 -3.43 -26.64
N THR A 337 0.14 -2.37 -26.63
CA THR A 337 0.45 -1.60 -27.84
C THR A 337 1.11 -2.47 -28.92
N ARG A 338 2.06 -3.33 -28.53
CA ARG A 338 2.71 -4.28 -29.45
C ARG A 338 1.71 -5.27 -30.05
N VAL A 339 0.85 -5.88 -29.24
CA VAL A 339 -0.19 -6.83 -29.69
C VAL A 339 -1.16 -6.15 -30.66
N ASP A 340 -1.59 -4.92 -30.37
CA ASP A 340 -2.50 -4.16 -31.24
C ASP A 340 -1.84 -3.85 -32.61
N VAL A 341 -0.54 -3.54 -32.63
CA VAL A 341 0.23 -3.34 -33.87
C VAL A 341 0.39 -4.64 -34.66
N GLU A 342 0.75 -5.75 -34.00
CA GLU A 342 0.87 -7.07 -34.65
C GLU A 342 -0.46 -7.53 -35.25
N ARG A 343 -1.58 -7.36 -34.54
CA ARG A 343 -2.93 -7.64 -35.06
C ARG A 343 -3.30 -6.75 -36.26
N SER A 344 -2.95 -5.47 -36.22
CA SER A 344 -3.18 -4.55 -37.34
C SER A 344 -2.40 -4.98 -38.58
N ALA A 345 -1.12 -5.36 -38.41
CA ALA A 345 -0.29 -5.86 -39.49
C ALA A 345 -0.82 -7.17 -40.10
N GLN A 346 -1.31 -8.10 -39.27
CA GLN A 346 -1.98 -9.33 -39.72
C GLN A 346 -3.26 -9.02 -40.51
N ASN A 347 -4.10 -8.11 -40.02
CA ASN A 347 -5.31 -7.68 -40.73
C ASN A 347 -4.98 -7.05 -42.08
N GLN A 348 -3.96 -6.19 -42.15
CA GLN A 348 -3.51 -5.59 -43.40
C GLN A 348 -2.99 -6.64 -44.40
N ALA A 349 -2.22 -7.62 -43.93
CA ALA A 349 -1.75 -8.72 -44.76
C ALA A 349 -2.91 -9.59 -45.28
N LEU A 350 -3.92 -9.83 -44.45
CA LEU A 350 -5.13 -10.56 -44.83
C LEU A 350 -5.90 -9.81 -45.94
N LEU A 351 -6.13 -8.51 -45.77
CA LEU A 351 -6.79 -7.65 -46.77
C LEU A 351 -6.00 -7.64 -48.09
N ALA A 352 -4.67 -7.47 -48.04
CA ALA A 352 -3.83 -7.52 -49.23
C ALA A 352 -3.90 -8.89 -49.95
N SER A 353 -4.06 -10.00 -49.21
CA SER A 353 -4.27 -11.33 -49.79
C SER A 353 -5.66 -11.48 -50.42
N MET A 354 -6.66 -10.77 -49.90
CA MET A 354 -8.02 -10.75 -50.43
C MET A 354 -8.06 -9.94 -51.72
N ASP A 355 -7.45 -8.75 -51.75
CA ASP A 355 -7.36 -7.91 -52.95
C ASP A 355 -6.66 -8.66 -54.09
N LYS A 356 -5.53 -9.33 -53.82
CA LYS A 356 -4.85 -10.16 -54.83
C LYS A 356 -5.74 -11.28 -55.37
N ARG A 357 -6.55 -11.91 -54.51
CA ARG A 357 -7.48 -12.97 -54.93
C ARG A 357 -8.63 -12.40 -55.76
N ALA A 358 -9.18 -11.25 -55.38
CA ALA A 358 -10.22 -10.55 -56.13
C ALA A 358 -9.70 -10.13 -57.52
N ASP A 359 -8.51 -9.56 -57.61
CA ASP A 359 -7.85 -9.21 -58.87
C ASP A 359 -7.64 -10.41 -59.79
N LEU A 360 -7.23 -11.55 -59.22
CA LEU A 360 -7.07 -12.79 -59.98
C LEU A 360 -8.43 -13.31 -60.49
N GLN A 361 -9.46 -13.26 -59.66
CA GLN A 361 -10.83 -13.62 -60.05
C GLN A 361 -11.35 -12.71 -61.17
N LEU A 362 -11.10 -11.40 -61.10
CA LEU A 362 -11.47 -10.45 -62.16
C LEU A 362 -10.76 -10.76 -63.48
N ARG A 363 -9.46 -11.10 -63.46
CA ARG A 363 -8.73 -11.50 -64.67
C ARG A 363 -9.25 -12.81 -65.26
N LEU A 364 -9.58 -13.79 -64.42
CA LEU A 364 -10.19 -15.05 -64.85
C LEU A 364 -11.58 -14.81 -65.46
N GLN A 365 -12.37 -13.93 -64.86
CA GLN A 365 -13.67 -13.56 -65.40
C GLN A 365 -13.53 -12.88 -66.77
N HIS A 366 -12.63 -11.90 -66.91
CA HIS A 366 -12.38 -11.25 -68.21
C HIS A 366 -11.86 -12.20 -69.29
N THR A 367 -11.08 -13.23 -68.93
CA THR A 367 -10.63 -14.24 -69.89
C THR A 367 -11.77 -15.16 -70.33
N VAL A 368 -12.67 -15.56 -69.44
CA VAL A 368 -13.89 -16.32 -69.79
C VAL A 368 -14.84 -15.47 -70.64
N GLU A 369 -15.00 -14.20 -70.31
CA GLU A 369 -15.79 -13.25 -71.11
C GLU A 369 -15.21 -13.12 -72.53
N GLY A 370 -13.90 -12.98 -72.68
CA GLY A 370 -13.24 -12.93 -73.99
C GLY A 370 -13.49 -14.20 -74.83
N LEU A 371 -13.43 -15.37 -74.20
CA LEU A 371 -13.74 -16.65 -74.86
C LEU A 371 -15.23 -16.76 -75.23
N SER A 372 -16.12 -16.19 -74.43
CA SER A 372 -17.57 -16.19 -74.71
C SER A 372 -17.94 -15.44 -75.98
N VAL A 373 -17.17 -14.41 -76.37
CA VAL A 373 -17.38 -13.70 -77.65
C VAL A 373 -17.26 -14.69 -78.81
N VAL A 374 -16.26 -15.58 -78.79
CA VAL A 374 -16.07 -16.61 -79.83
C VAL A 374 -17.27 -17.57 -79.85
N ALA A 375 -17.67 -18.08 -78.68
CA ALA A 375 -18.79 -19.02 -78.57
C ALA A 375 -20.13 -18.39 -79.02
N ILE A 376 -20.45 -17.18 -78.54
CA ILE A 376 -21.66 -16.44 -78.88
C ILE A 376 -21.66 -16.08 -80.38
N SER A 377 -20.53 -15.62 -80.91
CA SER A 377 -20.42 -15.31 -82.34
C SER A 377 -20.65 -16.53 -83.22
N TYR A 378 -20.12 -17.70 -82.86
CA TYR A 378 -20.38 -18.94 -83.61
C TYR A 378 -21.89 -19.27 -83.67
N TYR A 379 -22.56 -19.25 -82.52
CA TYR A 379 -24.01 -19.50 -82.47
C TYR A 379 -24.82 -18.40 -83.19
N ALA A 380 -24.44 -17.14 -83.05
CA ALA A 380 -25.12 -16.01 -83.71
C ALA A 380 -24.99 -16.08 -85.23
N VAL A 381 -23.80 -16.39 -85.76
CA VAL A 381 -23.57 -16.59 -87.20
C VAL A 381 -24.38 -17.77 -87.72
N SER A 382 -24.39 -18.89 -86.98
CA SER A 382 -25.20 -20.05 -87.36
C SER A 382 -26.70 -19.72 -87.40
N LEU A 383 -27.21 -19.02 -86.39
CA LEU A 383 -28.63 -18.67 -86.28
C LEU A 383 -29.05 -17.68 -87.37
N ALA A 384 -28.29 -16.61 -87.56
CA ALA A 384 -28.55 -15.62 -88.60
C ALA A 384 -28.38 -16.23 -90.01
N GLY A 385 -27.43 -17.15 -90.17
CA GLY A 385 -27.27 -17.94 -91.39
C GLY A 385 -28.51 -18.79 -91.69
N TYR A 386 -29.09 -19.49 -90.71
CA TYR A 386 -30.34 -20.23 -90.90
C TYR A 386 -31.53 -19.31 -91.22
N LEU A 387 -31.61 -18.15 -90.57
CA LEU A 387 -32.71 -17.20 -90.77
C LEU A 387 -32.68 -16.55 -92.15
N LEU A 388 -31.49 -16.24 -92.67
CA LEU A 388 -31.28 -15.57 -93.96
C LEU A 388 -31.13 -16.54 -95.13
N TYR A 389 -30.94 -17.84 -94.88
CA TYR A 389 -30.82 -18.87 -95.91
C TYR A 389 -31.96 -18.85 -96.96
N PRO A 390 -33.26 -18.70 -96.59
CA PRO A 390 -34.35 -18.65 -97.55
C PRO A 390 -34.27 -17.43 -98.48
N LEU A 391 -33.83 -16.29 -97.94
CA LEU A 391 -33.62 -15.03 -98.67
C LEU A 391 -32.38 -15.08 -99.58
N GLY A 392 -31.29 -15.67 -99.11
CA GLY A 392 -30.06 -15.86 -99.91
C GLY A 392 -30.28 -16.83 -101.08
N ALA A 393 -31.05 -17.90 -100.87
CA ALA A 393 -31.43 -18.85 -101.92
C ALA A 393 -32.27 -18.18 -103.03
N ALA A 394 -33.14 -17.22 -102.69
CA ALA A 394 -33.90 -16.44 -103.66
C ALA A 394 -33.03 -15.48 -104.51
N MET A 395 -31.84 -15.10 -104.03
CA MET A 395 -30.87 -14.26 -104.74
C MET A 395 -29.74 -15.06 -105.42
N GLY A 396 -29.84 -16.40 -105.47
CA GLY A 396 -28.87 -17.27 -106.15
C GLY A 396 -27.54 -17.46 -105.40
N TRP A 397 -27.46 -17.10 -104.11
CA TRP A 397 -26.24 -17.24 -103.33
C TRP A 397 -26.15 -18.63 -102.70
N SER A 398 -25.00 -19.30 -102.84
CA SER A 398 -24.74 -20.55 -102.13
C SER A 398 -24.63 -20.29 -100.62
N LYS A 399 -24.97 -21.30 -99.80
CA LYS A 399 -24.85 -21.24 -98.33
C LYS A 399 -23.48 -20.73 -97.84
N GLY A 400 -22.39 -21.17 -98.47
CA GLY A 400 -21.02 -20.77 -98.12
C GLY A 400 -20.74 -19.28 -98.29
N HIS A 401 -21.11 -18.71 -99.44
CA HIS A 401 -20.97 -17.28 -99.73
C HIS A 401 -21.78 -16.42 -98.75
N LEU A 402 -23.03 -16.82 -98.44
CA LEU A 402 -23.87 -16.11 -97.47
C LEU A 402 -23.24 -16.12 -96.07
N THR A 403 -22.79 -17.27 -95.59
CA THR A 403 -22.15 -17.38 -94.27
C THR A 403 -20.84 -16.61 -94.20
N ALA A 404 -20.02 -16.61 -95.25
CA ALA A 404 -18.75 -15.87 -95.27
C ALA A 404 -18.95 -14.35 -95.14
N VAL A 405 -19.93 -13.80 -95.88
CA VAL A 405 -20.28 -12.38 -95.80
C VAL A 405 -20.91 -12.03 -94.45
N LEU A 406 -21.72 -12.92 -93.87
CA LEU A 406 -22.40 -12.68 -92.60
C LEU A 406 -21.48 -12.78 -91.37
N THR A 407 -20.42 -13.58 -91.46
CA THR A 407 -19.53 -13.88 -90.33
C THR A 407 -18.86 -12.62 -89.78
N VAL A 408 -18.28 -11.80 -90.66
CA VAL A 408 -17.57 -10.57 -90.28
C VAL A 408 -18.47 -9.54 -89.58
N PRO A 409 -19.63 -9.13 -90.14
CA PRO A 409 -20.50 -8.16 -89.48
C PRO A 409 -21.10 -8.69 -88.18
N VAL A 410 -21.48 -9.98 -88.10
CA VAL A 410 -22.05 -10.56 -86.87
C VAL A 410 -21.00 -10.62 -85.75
N ILE A 411 -19.76 -11.03 -86.04
CA ILE A 411 -18.66 -11.01 -85.05
C ILE A 411 -18.42 -9.57 -84.56
N ALA A 412 -18.35 -8.60 -85.48
CA ALA A 412 -18.15 -7.19 -85.11
C ALA A 412 -19.29 -6.66 -84.23
N LEU A 413 -20.55 -7.02 -84.53
CA LEU A 413 -21.73 -6.61 -83.77
C LEU A 413 -21.74 -7.23 -82.36
N VAL A 414 -21.45 -8.52 -82.24
CA VAL A 414 -21.35 -9.21 -80.94
C VAL A 414 -20.22 -8.61 -80.10
N TRP A 415 -19.05 -8.36 -80.71
CA TRP A 415 -17.93 -7.73 -80.01
C TRP A 415 -18.27 -6.30 -79.54
N LEU A 416 -18.91 -5.49 -80.40
CA LEU A 416 -19.35 -4.14 -80.04
C LEU A 416 -20.42 -4.17 -78.93
N ALA A 417 -21.36 -5.11 -78.98
CA ALA A 417 -22.40 -5.26 -77.96
C ALA A 417 -21.81 -5.63 -76.60
N VAL A 418 -20.92 -6.63 -76.55
CA VAL A 418 -20.21 -7.02 -75.32
C VAL A 418 -19.34 -5.88 -74.80
N ARG A 419 -18.63 -5.17 -75.68
CA ARG A 419 -17.84 -3.99 -75.33
C ARG A 419 -18.69 -2.83 -74.81
N HIS A 420 -19.89 -2.63 -75.35
CA HIS A 420 -20.80 -1.57 -74.94
C HIS A 420 -21.41 -1.86 -73.56
N VAL A 421 -21.85 -3.10 -73.33
CA VAL A 421 -22.32 -3.57 -72.02
C VAL A 421 -21.20 -3.41 -70.96
N LYS A 422 -19.96 -3.73 -71.31
CA LYS A 422 -18.79 -3.53 -70.43
C LYS A 422 -18.58 -2.06 -70.03
N LYS A 423 -18.79 -1.13 -70.95
CA LYS A 423 -18.58 0.31 -70.71
C LYS A 423 -19.65 0.93 -69.78
N ASN A 424 -20.78 0.25 -69.60
CA ASN A 424 -21.90 0.71 -68.78
C ASN A 424 -21.97 0.03 -67.39
N LEU A 425 -21.23 -1.06 -67.17
CA LEU A 425 -21.24 -1.85 -65.93
C LEU A 425 -19.99 -1.67 -65.04
N HIS A 426 -18.95 -0.99 -65.54
CA HIS A 426 -17.72 -0.69 -64.81
C HIS A 426 -17.52 0.80 -64.58
#